data_AF-A0A0D2XN66-F1
#
_entry.id   AF-A0A0D2XN66-F1
#
_cell.length_a   1.000
_cell.length_b   1.000
_cell.length_c   1.000
_cell.angle_alpha   90.00
_cell.angle_beta   90.00
_cell.angle_gamma   90.00
#
_symmetry.space_group_name_H-M   'P 1'
#
loop_
_entity.id
_entity.type
_entity.pdbx_description
1 polymer ?
#
loop_
_entity_poly.entity_id
_entity_poly.type
_entity_poly.pdbx_seq_one_letter_code
_entity_poly.pdbx_strand_id
1 'polypeptide(L)'
;MKKLLLRSLQEKETKNGGNIYLYTYSESYHDAHPYIKIGFAQDVSKRMREWKYQCSYEAKVLGEFPAEHYVKVEKIVHAQLWNQRKREKGCPACNIRHKEWFQVDAMTASKIIALWTGWMRREPYDEEGNILDKWRVRIEGLDMADPDCWDLLIKGLFDDDVEESELSEEGDSFAWSSDEQSEISGEDTLEGYYIDKSEISFSNDDE
;
A
#
# COMPACT_ATOMS: atom_id res chain seq x y z
N MET A 1 16.72 -1.90 12.42
CA MET A 1 15.34 -1.61 12.00
C MET A 1 14.56 -0.84 13.08
N LYS A 2 14.26 -1.43 14.26
CA LYS A 2 13.48 -0.75 15.33
C LYS A 2 13.92 0.69 15.65
N LYS A 3 15.22 0.92 15.86
CA LYS A 3 15.79 2.26 16.11
C LYS A 3 15.44 3.30 15.02
N LEU A 4 15.30 2.87 13.76
CA LEU A 4 14.95 3.75 12.65
C LEU A 4 13.46 4.14 12.69
N LEU A 5 12.60 3.21 13.10
CA LEU A 5 11.15 3.45 13.24
C LEU A 5 10.87 4.38 14.42
N LEU A 6 11.48 4.10 15.57
CA LEU A 6 11.26 4.80 16.84
C LEU A 6 11.82 6.22 16.89
N ARG A 7 12.80 6.56 16.04
CA ARG A 7 13.31 7.94 16.01
C ARG A 7 12.32 8.88 15.35
N SER A 8 12.29 10.11 15.83
CA SER A 8 11.56 11.22 15.22
C SER A 8 12.00 11.48 13.78
N LEU A 9 11.10 12.08 13.01
CA LEU A 9 11.35 12.51 11.64
C LEU A 9 12.44 13.58 11.60
N GLN A 10 13.31 13.49 10.59
CA GLN A 10 14.23 14.58 10.26
C GLN A 10 13.51 15.61 9.38
N GLU A 11 13.99 16.85 9.35
CA GLU A 11 13.44 17.92 8.50
C GLU A 11 13.30 17.51 7.01
N LYS A 12 14.28 16.75 6.48
CA LYS A 12 14.19 16.24 5.10
C LYS A 12 13.13 15.15 4.89
N GLU A 13 12.62 14.56 5.96
CA GLU A 13 11.64 13.48 5.98
C GLU A 13 10.21 13.96 6.21
N THR A 14 10.01 15.21 6.61
CA THR A 14 8.68 15.81 6.75
C THR A 14 8.06 16.17 5.39
N LYS A 15 8.83 16.06 4.30
CA LYS A 15 8.35 16.32 2.94
C LYS A 15 7.34 15.28 2.49
N ASN A 16 6.21 15.77 1.99
CA ASN A 16 5.12 14.97 1.43
C ASN A 16 4.99 15.15 -0.09
N GLY A 17 4.06 14.41 -0.70
CA GLY A 17 3.77 14.47 -2.14
C GLY A 17 4.86 13.86 -3.02
N GLY A 18 5.57 12.85 -2.52
CA GLY A 18 6.55 12.09 -3.30
C GLY A 18 6.14 10.64 -3.48
N ASN A 19 6.85 9.97 -4.39
CA ASN A 19 6.64 8.57 -4.70
C ASN A 19 7.90 7.78 -4.40
N ILE A 20 7.73 6.56 -3.89
CA ILE A 20 8.75 5.52 -3.95
C ILE A 20 8.63 4.86 -5.31
N TYR A 21 9.74 4.72 -6.02
CA TYR A 21 9.77 3.99 -7.28
C TYR A 21 10.70 2.79 -7.17
N LEU A 22 10.43 1.81 -8.02
CA LEU A 22 11.40 0.78 -8.33
C LEU A 22 11.61 0.67 -9.84
N TYR A 23 12.86 0.48 -10.24
CA TYR A 23 13.22 0.20 -11.62
C TYR A 23 14.31 -0.86 -11.71
N THR A 24 14.46 -1.44 -12.88
CA THR A 24 15.64 -2.24 -13.25
C THR A 24 16.21 -1.76 -14.58
N TYR A 25 17.36 -2.29 -15.00
CA TYR A 25 17.89 -1.99 -16.32
C TYR A 25 17.01 -2.61 -17.40
N SER A 26 16.73 -1.85 -18.46
CA SER A 26 15.95 -2.33 -19.61
C SER A 26 16.54 -3.61 -20.20
N GLU A 27 17.88 -3.71 -20.24
CA GLU A 27 18.61 -4.86 -20.79
C GLU A 27 18.46 -6.14 -19.94
N SER A 28 18.40 -6.00 -18.61
CA SER A 28 18.40 -7.14 -17.69
C SER A 28 17.01 -7.50 -17.16
N TYR A 29 15.93 -6.85 -17.62
CA TYR A 29 14.59 -7.08 -17.07
C TYR A 29 14.09 -8.52 -17.27
N HIS A 30 14.54 -9.19 -18.33
CA HIS A 30 14.17 -10.57 -18.65
C HIS A 30 15.04 -11.61 -17.93
N ASP A 31 16.06 -11.18 -17.18
CA ASP A 31 16.88 -12.10 -16.39
C ASP A 31 16.01 -12.80 -15.35
N ALA A 32 16.39 -14.02 -14.96
CA ALA A 32 15.68 -14.75 -13.91
C ALA A 32 15.68 -14.01 -12.56
N HIS A 33 16.71 -13.19 -12.30
CA HIS A 33 16.87 -12.43 -11.05
C HIS A 33 17.44 -11.03 -11.33
N PRO A 34 16.64 -10.11 -11.88
CA PRO A 34 17.10 -8.76 -12.16
C PRO A 34 17.39 -8.02 -10.84
N TYR A 35 18.43 -7.20 -10.83
CA TYR A 35 18.64 -6.27 -9.72
C TYR A 35 17.63 -5.14 -9.79
N ILE A 36 17.05 -4.78 -8.66
CA ILE A 36 16.07 -3.71 -8.56
C ILE A 36 16.70 -2.54 -7.81
N LYS A 37 16.59 -1.35 -8.38
CA LYS A 37 16.86 -0.11 -7.67
C LYS A 37 15.60 0.41 -7.03
N ILE A 38 15.66 0.76 -5.75
CA ILE A 38 14.55 1.37 -5.02
C ILE A 38 14.99 2.77 -4.57
N GLY A 39 14.22 3.78 -4.96
CA GLY A 39 14.48 5.17 -4.57
C GLY A 39 13.19 5.97 -4.47
N PHE A 40 13.32 7.28 -4.27
CA PHE A 40 12.18 8.19 -4.22
C PHE A 40 12.36 9.39 -5.15
N ALA A 41 11.24 9.99 -5.55
CA ALA A 41 11.19 11.28 -6.24
C ALA A 41 9.81 11.93 -6.10
N GLN A 42 9.73 13.25 -6.22
CA GLN A 42 8.45 13.95 -6.43
C GLN A 42 7.95 13.77 -7.87
N ASP A 43 8.87 13.75 -8.85
CA ASP A 43 8.58 13.45 -10.25
C ASP A 43 9.50 12.31 -10.69
N VAL A 44 8.94 11.10 -10.77
CA VAL A 44 9.68 9.89 -11.15
C VAL A 44 10.13 9.95 -12.60
N SER A 45 9.32 10.52 -13.49
CA SER A 45 9.67 10.66 -14.91
C SER A 45 10.89 11.56 -15.11
N LYS A 46 10.92 12.71 -14.42
CA LYS A 46 12.11 13.57 -14.38
C LYS A 46 13.30 12.84 -13.78
N ARG A 47 13.11 12.09 -12.69
CA ARG A 47 14.19 11.34 -12.04
C ARG A 47 14.77 10.26 -12.96
N MET A 48 13.96 9.57 -13.77
CA MET A 48 14.45 8.60 -14.74
C MET A 48 15.29 9.25 -15.84
N ARG A 49 14.90 10.45 -16.32
CA ARG A 49 15.71 11.23 -17.26
C ARG A 49 17.07 11.59 -16.64
N GLU A 50 17.09 12.07 -15.40
CA GLU A 50 18.33 12.39 -14.69
C GLU A 50 19.26 11.17 -14.58
N TRP A 51 18.73 9.99 -14.24
CA TRP A 51 19.54 8.76 -14.19
C TRP A 51 20.11 8.38 -15.55
N LYS A 52 19.35 8.57 -16.64
CA LYS A 52 19.85 8.35 -18.00
C LYS A 52 21.03 9.27 -18.32
N TYR A 53 20.95 10.56 -17.96
CA TYR A 53 22.05 11.50 -18.22
C TYR A 53 23.26 11.33 -17.29
N GLN A 54 23.03 11.14 -15.99
CA GLN A 54 24.10 11.09 -14.98
C GLN A 54 24.82 9.75 -14.96
N CYS A 55 24.09 8.67 -15.16
CA CYS A 55 24.59 7.32 -14.93
C CYS A 55 24.52 6.43 -16.19
N SER A 56 24.03 6.97 -17.32
CA SER A 56 23.81 6.21 -18.55
C SER A 56 22.90 4.99 -18.35
N TYR A 57 21.98 5.06 -17.38
CA TYR A 57 21.07 3.97 -17.08
C TYR A 57 19.80 4.09 -17.92
N GLU A 58 19.53 3.07 -18.74
CA GLU A 58 18.21 2.89 -19.33
C GLU A 58 17.31 2.17 -18.33
N ALA A 59 16.48 2.96 -17.64
CA ALA A 59 15.62 2.47 -16.58
C ALA A 59 14.27 1.98 -17.15
N LYS A 60 13.92 0.74 -16.82
CA LYS A 60 12.56 0.22 -16.94
C LYS A 60 11.88 0.33 -15.59
N VAL A 61 10.97 1.31 -15.45
CA VAL A 61 10.18 1.50 -14.23
C VAL A 61 9.24 0.31 -14.07
N LEU A 62 9.25 -0.28 -12.89
CA LEU A 62 8.46 -1.46 -12.55
C LEU A 62 7.27 -1.14 -11.64
N GLY A 63 7.36 -0.02 -10.91
CA GLY A 63 6.30 0.44 -10.03
C GLY A 63 6.61 1.81 -9.43
N GLU A 64 5.53 2.52 -9.10
CA GLU A 64 5.54 3.83 -8.46
C GLU A 64 4.44 3.86 -7.39
N PHE A 65 4.80 4.30 -6.19
CA PHE A 65 3.96 4.20 -4.99
C PHE A 65 3.91 5.56 -4.28
N PRO A 66 2.75 6.23 -4.25
CA PRO A 66 2.55 7.44 -3.46
C PRO A 66 2.85 7.21 -1.99
N ALA A 67 3.69 8.08 -1.43
CA ALA A 67 4.20 7.93 -0.08
C ALA A 67 4.31 9.29 0.62
N GLU A 68 3.62 9.39 1.76
CA GLU A 68 3.93 10.40 2.77
C GLU A 68 5.25 10.04 3.44
N HIS A 69 5.99 11.08 3.84
CA HIS A 69 7.34 10.92 4.38
C HIS A 69 8.23 10.00 3.52
N TYR A 70 8.15 10.14 2.19
CA TYR A 70 8.78 9.23 1.23
C TYR A 70 10.29 9.00 1.49
N VAL A 71 11.00 10.02 2.01
CA VAL A 71 12.41 9.87 2.41
C VAL A 71 12.58 8.92 3.60
N LYS A 72 11.67 8.94 4.58
CA LYS A 72 11.66 8.00 5.70
C LYS A 72 11.29 6.60 5.22
N VAL A 73 10.25 6.48 4.38
CA VAL A 73 9.82 5.20 3.81
C VAL A 73 10.94 4.52 3.04
N GLU A 74 11.65 5.25 2.17
CA GLU A 74 12.79 4.69 1.44
C GLU A 74 13.82 4.09 2.40
N LYS A 75 14.23 4.84 3.43
CA LYS A 75 15.21 4.36 4.42
C LYS A 75 14.75 3.11 5.15
N ILE A 76 13.46 3.03 5.46
CA ILE A 76 12.85 1.88 6.14
C ILE A 76 12.89 0.65 5.21
N VAL A 77 12.42 0.78 3.98
CA VAL A 77 12.47 -0.28 2.95
C VAL A 77 13.92 -0.76 2.74
N HIS A 78 14.84 0.18 2.64
CA HIS A 78 16.28 -0.05 2.50
C HIS A 78 16.89 -0.81 3.68
N ALA A 79 16.41 -0.56 4.89
CA ALA A 79 16.86 -1.22 6.09
C ALA A 79 16.27 -2.63 6.22
N GLN A 80 15.02 -2.85 5.80
CA GLN A 80 14.44 -4.19 5.73
C GLN A 80 15.13 -5.06 4.67
N LEU A 81 15.47 -4.48 3.52
CA LEU A 81 16.18 -5.16 2.43
C LEU A 81 17.70 -5.16 2.58
N TRP A 82 18.23 -4.94 3.79
CA TRP A 82 19.67 -4.81 4.01
C TRP A 82 20.45 -6.05 3.55
N ASN A 83 19.91 -7.25 3.79
CA ASN A 83 20.57 -8.50 3.45
C ASN A 83 20.58 -8.77 1.93
N GLN A 84 19.62 -8.21 1.20
CA GLN A 84 19.49 -8.31 -0.26
C GLN A 84 20.27 -7.21 -0.98
N ARG A 85 20.94 -6.31 -0.27
CA ARG A 85 21.60 -5.14 -0.87
C ARG A 85 22.82 -5.55 -1.71
N LYS A 86 22.81 -5.17 -2.98
CA LYS A 86 23.95 -5.31 -3.88
C LYS A 86 25.05 -4.32 -3.51
N ARG A 87 26.27 -4.82 -3.33
CA ARG A 87 27.46 -3.98 -3.15
C ARG A 87 28.07 -3.65 -4.50
N GLU A 88 27.70 -2.52 -5.07
CA GLU A 88 28.30 -2.04 -6.32
C GLU A 88 29.78 -1.64 -6.10
N LYS A 89 30.65 -2.01 -7.06
CA LYS A 89 32.07 -1.61 -7.08
C LYS A 89 32.22 -0.11 -7.38
N GLY A 90 31.39 0.39 -8.29
CA GLY A 90 31.25 1.80 -8.67
C GLY A 90 30.46 1.89 -9.96
N CYS A 91 29.63 2.92 -10.10
CA CYS A 91 28.95 3.19 -11.36
C CYS A 91 29.99 3.66 -12.40
N PRO A 92 30.00 3.07 -13.61
CA PRO A 92 31.00 3.41 -14.64
C PRO A 92 30.85 4.84 -15.19
N ALA A 93 29.67 5.47 -15.03
CA ALA A 93 29.40 6.80 -15.57
C ALA A 93 29.62 7.91 -14.54
N CYS A 94 29.06 7.78 -13.32
CA CYS A 94 29.16 8.81 -12.29
C CYS A 94 30.25 8.55 -11.25
N ASN A 95 30.98 7.43 -11.33
CA ASN A 95 32.08 7.02 -10.43
C ASN A 95 31.74 6.94 -8.93
N ILE A 96 30.47 7.08 -8.55
CA ILE A 96 30.02 6.85 -7.18
C ILE A 96 29.50 5.41 -7.01
N ARG A 97 29.43 4.97 -5.76
CA ARG A 97 28.91 3.64 -5.41
C ARG A 97 27.44 3.77 -5.05
N HIS A 98 26.55 3.36 -5.95
CA HIS A 98 25.12 3.34 -5.65
C HIS A 98 24.84 2.25 -4.62
N LYS A 99 24.17 2.63 -3.54
CA LYS A 99 23.77 1.69 -2.48
C LYS A 99 22.34 1.19 -2.68
N GLU A 100 21.56 1.82 -3.54
CA GLU A 100 20.12 1.59 -3.71
C GLU A 100 19.74 0.34 -4.53
N TRP A 101 20.68 -0.56 -4.82
CA TRP A 101 20.44 -1.76 -5.61
C TRP A 101 20.23 -3.00 -4.72
N PHE A 102 19.24 -3.82 -5.07
CA PHE A 102 18.81 -4.99 -4.29
C PHE A 102 18.61 -6.20 -5.19
N GLN A 103 18.99 -7.38 -4.70
CA GLN A 103 18.70 -8.68 -5.31
C GLN A 103 17.40 -9.22 -4.72
N VAL A 104 16.28 -8.75 -5.28
CA VAL A 104 14.93 -9.10 -4.86
C VAL A 104 14.02 -9.02 -6.08
N ASP A 105 12.97 -9.84 -6.14
CA ASP A 105 11.99 -9.75 -7.21
C ASP A 105 11.06 -8.53 -7.03
N ALA A 106 10.44 -8.10 -8.13
CA ALA A 106 9.64 -6.88 -8.14
C ALA A 106 8.37 -6.99 -7.28
N MET A 107 7.80 -8.19 -7.16
CA MET A 107 6.60 -8.42 -6.36
C MET A 107 6.92 -8.29 -4.87
N THR A 108 7.99 -8.92 -4.41
CA THR A 108 8.45 -8.82 -3.01
C THR A 108 8.85 -7.39 -2.66
N ALA A 109 9.59 -6.69 -3.54
CA ALA A 109 9.91 -5.28 -3.34
C ALA A 109 8.64 -4.42 -3.23
N SER A 110 7.67 -4.63 -4.11
CA SER A 110 6.39 -3.91 -4.13
C SER A 110 5.58 -4.16 -2.86
N LYS A 111 5.53 -5.41 -2.36
CA LYS A 111 4.85 -5.75 -1.10
C LYS A 111 5.46 -5.01 0.09
N ILE A 112 6.79 -4.98 0.20
CA ILE A 112 7.48 -4.26 1.27
C ILE A 112 7.23 -2.75 1.19
N ILE A 113 7.26 -2.17 -0.01
CA ILE A 113 6.94 -0.75 -0.21
C ILE A 113 5.47 -0.47 0.17
N ALA A 114 4.54 -1.31 -0.29
CA ALA A 114 3.12 -1.19 0.04
C ALA A 114 2.86 -1.28 1.55
N LEU A 115 3.56 -2.19 2.24
CA LEU A 115 3.51 -2.34 3.69
C LEU A 115 3.87 -1.03 4.41
N TRP A 116 5.03 -0.45 4.09
CA TRP A 116 5.50 0.77 4.76
C TRP A 116 4.77 2.04 4.34
N THR A 117 4.35 2.14 3.09
CA THR A 117 3.47 3.26 2.67
C THR A 117 2.10 3.16 3.33
N GLY A 118 1.55 1.96 3.49
CA GLY A 118 0.33 1.72 4.25
C GLY A 118 0.48 2.08 5.73
N TRP A 119 1.62 1.76 6.35
CA TRP A 119 1.92 2.18 7.71
C TRP A 119 1.98 3.71 7.87
N MET A 120 2.61 4.42 6.93
CA MET A 120 2.67 5.89 6.96
C MET A 120 1.29 6.55 6.85
N ARG A 121 0.37 5.98 6.05
CA ARG A 121 -1.01 6.48 5.93
C ARG A 121 -1.83 6.38 7.22
N ARG A 122 -1.36 5.62 8.21
CA ARG A 122 -1.97 5.56 9.55
C ARG A 122 -1.38 6.61 10.50
N GLU A 123 -0.68 7.60 9.94
CA GLU A 123 -0.11 8.76 10.62
C GLU A 123 0.63 8.37 11.92
N PRO A 124 1.76 7.63 11.82
CA PRO A 124 2.44 7.14 13.01
C PRO A 124 3.22 8.20 13.80
N TYR A 125 3.24 9.44 13.31
CA TYR A 125 3.98 10.56 13.87
C TYR A 125 3.03 11.69 14.29
N ASP A 126 3.37 12.39 15.36
CA ASP A 126 2.70 13.65 15.77
C ASP A 126 3.14 14.84 14.90
N GLU A 127 2.61 16.03 15.18
CA GLU A 127 2.93 17.27 14.47
C GLU A 127 4.41 17.66 14.60
N GLU A 128 5.05 17.31 15.72
CA GLU A 128 6.47 17.48 15.97
C GLU A 128 7.35 16.40 15.29
N GLY A 129 6.73 15.40 14.67
CA GLY A 129 7.39 14.30 13.98
C GLY A 129 7.91 13.20 14.90
N ASN A 130 7.52 13.16 16.17
CA ASN A 130 7.80 12.06 17.09
C ASN A 130 6.82 10.91 16.89
N ILE A 131 7.27 9.69 17.19
CA ILE A 131 6.40 8.52 17.07
C ILE A 131 5.35 8.52 18.18
N LEU A 132 4.09 8.28 17.81
CA LEU A 132 3.00 8.15 18.78
C LEU A 132 3.22 6.95 19.70
N ASP A 133 2.83 7.06 20.96
CA ASP A 133 3.10 6.02 21.96
C ASP A 133 2.44 4.68 21.63
N LYS A 134 1.24 4.69 21.01
CA LYS A 134 0.59 3.47 20.49
C LYS A 134 1.50 2.68 19.54
N TRP A 135 2.23 3.39 18.68
CA TRP A 135 3.17 2.78 17.74
C TRP A 135 4.49 2.42 18.39
N ARG A 136 4.98 3.22 19.34
CA ARG A 136 6.18 2.94 20.14
C ARG A 136 6.06 1.60 20.86
N VAL A 137 5.00 1.43 21.66
CA VAL A 137 4.74 0.20 22.43
C VAL A 137 4.67 -1.01 21.50
N ARG A 138 3.98 -0.87 20.37
CA ARG A 138 3.84 -1.95 19.38
C ARG A 138 5.19 -2.35 18.78
N ILE A 139 6.01 -1.38 18.35
CA ILE A 139 7.35 -1.64 17.77
C ILE A 139 8.29 -2.25 18.80
N GLU A 140 8.24 -1.79 20.04
CA GLU A 140 9.05 -2.33 21.13
C GLU A 140 8.66 -3.78 21.44
N GLY A 141 7.35 -4.08 21.47
CA GLY A 141 6.78 -5.41 21.70
C GLY A 141 6.95 -6.42 20.55
N LEU A 142 7.36 -5.99 19.35
CA LEU A 142 7.56 -6.92 18.22
C LEU A 142 8.64 -7.96 18.53
N ASP A 143 8.33 -9.24 18.30
CA ASP A 143 9.35 -10.28 18.21
C ASP A 143 10.08 -10.18 16.87
N MET A 144 11.38 -9.89 16.90
CA MET A 144 12.21 -9.76 15.70
C MET A 144 12.65 -11.11 15.12
N ALA A 145 12.42 -12.21 15.85
CA ALA A 145 12.68 -13.56 15.38
C ALA A 145 11.55 -14.08 14.47
N ASP A 146 10.35 -13.51 14.60
CA ASP A 146 9.22 -13.85 13.75
C ASP A 146 9.42 -13.27 12.33
N PRO A 147 9.42 -14.10 11.28
CA PRO A 147 9.54 -13.64 9.90
C PRO A 147 8.42 -12.67 9.49
N ASP A 148 7.23 -12.78 10.09
CA ASP A 148 6.05 -12.00 9.76
C ASP A 148 5.83 -10.81 10.72
N CYS A 149 6.81 -10.51 11.58
CA CYS A 149 6.69 -9.45 12.59
C CYS A 149 6.29 -8.08 12.03
N TRP A 150 6.70 -7.75 10.80
CA TRP A 150 6.35 -6.48 10.15
C TRP A 150 4.91 -6.46 9.62
N ASP A 151 4.41 -7.59 9.16
CA ASP A 151 3.01 -7.75 8.81
C ASP A 151 2.13 -7.66 10.07
N LEU A 152 2.55 -8.30 11.15
CA LEU A 152 1.87 -8.22 12.46
C LEU A 152 1.84 -6.79 13.01
N LEU A 153 2.91 -6.01 12.82
CA LEU A 153 2.95 -4.59 13.19
C LEU A 153 1.78 -3.81 12.58
N ILE A 154 1.33 -4.16 11.36
CA ILE A 154 0.36 -3.37 10.60
C ILE A 154 -1.03 -4.00 10.57
N LYS A 155 -1.15 -5.32 10.75
CA LYS A 155 -2.41 -6.06 10.71
C LYS A 155 -3.29 -5.92 11.94
N GLY A 156 -2.74 -5.91 13.16
CA GLY A 156 -3.56 -5.89 14.39
C GLY A 156 -4.11 -4.52 14.75
N LEU A 157 -4.68 -3.81 13.76
CA LEU A 157 -5.46 -2.58 13.89
C LEU A 157 -6.86 -2.72 13.28
N PHE A 158 -7.19 -3.89 12.70
CA PHE A 158 -8.54 -4.14 12.19
C PHE A 158 -9.51 -4.53 13.31
N ASP A 159 -9.01 -4.95 14.48
CA ASP A 159 -9.85 -5.46 15.57
C ASP A 159 -10.10 -4.42 16.69
N ASP A 160 -9.25 -3.40 16.83
CA ASP A 160 -9.33 -2.45 17.97
C ASP A 160 -9.96 -1.09 17.61
N ASP A 161 -10.13 -0.76 16.32
CA ASP A 161 -10.74 0.51 15.85
C ASP A 161 -12.23 0.33 15.46
N VAL A 162 -12.87 -0.79 15.82
CA VAL A 162 -14.34 -0.90 15.76
C VAL A 162 -14.89 -0.01 16.86
N GLU A 163 -15.21 1.22 16.48
CA GLU A 163 -15.97 2.24 17.19
C GLU A 163 -16.67 1.73 18.47
N GLU A 164 -16.13 2.09 19.64
CA GLU A 164 -16.99 2.56 20.73
C GLU A 164 -17.55 3.93 20.31
N SER A 165 -18.37 3.95 19.26
CA SER A 165 -19.29 5.06 19.04
C SER A 165 -20.43 4.83 20.02
N GLU A 166 -20.44 5.70 21.02
CA GLU A 166 -21.33 5.72 22.17
C GLU A 166 -22.79 5.45 21.75
N LEU A 167 -23.35 4.33 22.24
CA LEU A 167 -24.79 4.21 22.45
C LEU A 167 -25.18 5.24 23.51
N SER A 168 -25.43 6.47 23.08
CA SER A 168 -26.15 7.44 23.89
C SER A 168 -27.59 6.95 24.03
N GLU A 169 -27.90 6.40 25.21
CA GLU A 169 -29.25 6.10 25.67
C GLU A 169 -30.04 7.42 25.85
N GLU A 170 -30.45 8.04 24.75
CA GLU A 170 -31.39 9.15 24.76
C GLU A 170 -32.76 8.53 24.44
N GLY A 171 -33.55 8.32 25.50
CA GLY A 171 -34.87 7.74 25.41
C GLY A 171 -35.82 8.64 24.62
N ASP A 172 -36.32 8.12 23.49
CA ASP A 172 -37.52 8.66 22.85
C ASP A 172 -38.68 7.66 23.00
N SER A 173 -39.56 8.05 23.92
CA SER A 173 -40.90 7.52 24.12
C SER A 173 -41.75 7.75 22.87
N PHE A 174 -41.72 6.84 21.90
CA PHE A 174 -42.72 6.81 20.84
C PHE A 174 -43.96 6.03 21.29
N ALA A 175 -44.96 6.82 21.69
CA ALA A 175 -46.30 6.37 22.06
C ALA A 175 -46.97 5.64 20.88
N TRP A 176 -47.46 4.43 21.16
CA TRP A 176 -48.37 3.71 20.30
C TRP A 176 -49.73 4.40 20.37
N SER A 177 -50.12 5.10 19.31
CA SER A 177 -51.53 5.44 19.09
C SER A 177 -52.11 4.42 18.12
N SER A 178 -52.87 3.49 18.68
CA SER A 178 -53.85 2.67 17.96
C SER A 178 -55.05 3.53 17.54
N ASP A 179 -55.79 2.97 16.58
CA ASP A 179 -57.10 3.37 16.04
C ASP A 179 -57.02 4.39 14.89
N GLU A 180 -57.65 4.20 13.73
CA GLU A 180 -58.94 3.56 13.48
C GLU A 180 -59.07 3.06 12.01
N GLN A 181 -60.04 2.18 11.82
CA GLN A 181 -60.36 1.40 10.61
C GLN A 181 -60.92 2.25 9.46
N SER A 182 -60.69 1.83 8.21
CA SER A 182 -61.68 2.04 7.13
C SER A 182 -61.66 0.87 6.14
N GLU A 183 -62.82 0.24 6.01
CA GLU A 183 -63.16 -0.80 5.03
C GLU A 183 -63.74 -0.15 3.76
N ILE A 184 -63.31 -0.61 2.58
CA ILE A 184 -63.96 -0.51 1.25
C ILE A 184 -63.14 -1.43 0.33
N SER A 185 -63.57 -2.60 -0.17
CA SER A 185 -64.70 -3.06 -1.00
C SER A 185 -64.50 -2.89 -2.53
N GLY A 186 -64.62 -4.01 -3.28
CA GLY A 186 -64.65 -4.15 -4.76
C GLY A 186 -63.33 -4.64 -5.37
N GLU A 187 -63.13 -5.93 -5.72
CA GLU A 187 -63.64 -6.73 -6.87
C GLU A 187 -62.99 -6.42 -8.24
N ASP A 188 -62.61 -7.51 -8.93
CA ASP A 188 -62.33 -7.69 -10.37
C ASP A 188 -60.98 -7.17 -10.92
N THR A 189 -60.21 -7.87 -11.78
CA THR A 189 -60.45 -9.02 -12.66
C THR A 189 -59.08 -9.61 -13.12
N LEU A 190 -59.09 -10.88 -13.54
CA LEU A 190 -58.24 -11.61 -14.54
C LEU A 190 -57.13 -10.80 -15.26
N GLU A 191 -55.93 -11.31 -15.57
CA GLU A 191 -55.60 -12.34 -16.58
C GLU A 191 -54.05 -12.37 -16.68
N GLY A 192 -53.35 -13.51 -16.66
CA GLY A 192 -52.95 -14.15 -17.91
C GLY A 192 -51.42 -14.19 -18.11
N TYR A 193 -50.85 -15.39 -17.97
CA TYR A 193 -49.59 -15.97 -18.49
C TYR A 193 -48.76 -15.15 -19.52
N TYR A 194 -47.42 -15.21 -19.60
CA TYR A 194 -46.60 -16.39 -19.95
C TYR A 194 -45.09 -16.05 -19.82
N ILE A 195 -44.31 -17.08 -19.47
CA ILE A 195 -42.86 -17.17 -19.61
C ILE A 195 -42.54 -17.50 -21.07
N ASP A 196 -41.48 -16.92 -21.64
CA ASP A 196 -40.79 -17.54 -22.78
C ASP A 196 -39.26 -17.53 -22.60
N LYS A 197 -38.68 -18.71 -22.83
CA LYS A 197 -37.26 -19.06 -22.90
C LYS A 197 -37.03 -19.59 -24.31
N SER A 198 -36.11 -18.98 -25.05
CA SER A 198 -35.44 -19.57 -26.22
C SER A 198 -34.22 -18.70 -26.53
N GLU A 199 -33.07 -19.17 -27.00
CA GLU A 199 -32.65 -20.48 -27.48
C GLU A 199 -31.12 -20.53 -27.54
N ILE A 200 -30.58 -21.74 -27.40
CA ILE A 200 -29.19 -22.13 -27.67
C ILE A 200 -29.06 -22.41 -29.17
N SER A 201 -27.95 -22.04 -29.80
CA SER A 201 -27.47 -22.76 -30.99
C SER A 201 -25.96 -22.99 -30.92
N PHE A 202 -25.60 -24.26 -31.07
CA PHE A 202 -24.26 -24.78 -31.37
C PHE A 202 -24.05 -24.76 -32.89
N SER A 203 -22.82 -24.53 -33.33
CA SER A 203 -22.35 -24.96 -34.64
C SER A 203 -20.91 -25.43 -34.51
N ASN A 204 -20.73 -26.76 -34.61
CA ASN A 204 -19.50 -27.38 -35.11
C ASN A 204 -19.61 -27.45 -36.64
N ASP A 205 -18.50 -27.33 -37.35
CA ASP A 205 -18.11 -28.27 -38.40
C ASP A 205 -16.66 -28.04 -38.85
N ASP A 206 -16.06 -29.16 -39.26
CA ASP A 206 -14.67 -29.46 -39.58
C ASP A 206 -14.09 -28.79 -40.84
N GLU A 207 -12.80 -28.43 -40.82
CA GLU A 207 -11.72 -28.92 -41.71
C GLU A 207 -10.32 -28.46 -41.23
#